data_AF-A0A971Q0K2-F1
#
_entry.id   AF-A0A971Q0K2-F1
#
_cell.length_a   1.000
_cell.length_b   1.000
_cell.length_c   1.000
_cell.angle_alpha   90.00
_cell.angle_beta   90.00
_cell.angle_gamma   90.00
#
_symmetry.space_group_name_H-M   'P 1'
#
loop_
_entity.id
_entity.type
_entity.pdbx_description
1 polymer ?
#
loop_
_entity_poly.entity_id
_entity_poly.type
_entity_poly.pdbx_seq_one_letter_code
_entity_poly.pdbx_strand_id
1 'polypeptide(L)'
;SKELLRAMIEQDIKPSWWCTQVRTDAARDEELLQLMYDSNCRMVFVGMESVNPETLKSYNKKQEVEDIVYCIERFHQLGIMVHGMFVFGADEDNLQTIEETLDFALKNRIDTVQFLILTPLPGTKTFFDLEKEGRLLTRDWNLYDAHHVVFAPEQMSPYNLQKATIRAFKKFFSVSHIFDNLFTTGVRSVAFRALGFWMVRKWERENSWYYRFLQALSRPSLETSWQTQISKSIERFRLRKLKYLCSEKLMEIEVSHEQGHFVVNLKGFLNDFSLAETFKTLSAQIPRLYQNITINLEEVCFASEKTAVKFINKLNHLTAKARDIKVIISPANRRLLDVLEKRDMKVPGFSILA
;
A
#
# COMPACT_ATOMS: atom_id res chain seq x y z
N SER A 1 -0.92 -32.42 10.04
CA SER A 1 -1.05 -33.89 9.97
C SER A 1 -0.83 -34.44 11.37
N LYS A 2 -1.74 -35.29 11.89
CA LYS A 2 -1.59 -35.87 13.25
C LYS A 2 -0.36 -36.77 13.35
N GLU A 3 -0.07 -37.53 12.31
CA GLU A 3 1.10 -38.41 12.23
C GLU A 3 2.41 -37.63 12.44
N LEU A 4 2.54 -36.49 11.76
CA LEU A 4 3.69 -35.60 11.95
C LEU A 4 3.81 -35.11 13.39
N LEU A 5 2.70 -34.68 14.00
CA LEU A 5 2.72 -34.17 15.38
C LEU A 5 3.07 -35.27 16.39
N ARG A 6 2.56 -36.50 16.20
CA ARG A 6 2.95 -37.65 17.03
C ARG A 6 4.45 -37.93 16.89
N ALA A 7 4.96 -37.99 15.66
CA ALA A 7 6.39 -38.20 15.41
C ALA A 7 7.26 -37.09 16.04
N MET A 8 6.84 -35.83 15.93
CA MET A 8 7.53 -34.71 16.59
C MET A 8 7.56 -34.87 18.11
N ILE A 9 6.45 -35.33 18.71
CA ILE A 9 6.35 -35.53 20.15
C ILE A 9 7.23 -36.69 20.61
N GLU A 10 7.19 -37.81 19.88
CA GLU A 10 7.94 -39.04 20.16
C GLU A 10 9.45 -38.84 20.00
N GLN A 11 9.88 -38.06 19.01
CA GLN A 11 11.29 -37.76 18.74
C GLN A 11 11.82 -36.55 19.55
N ASP A 12 11.00 -35.98 20.44
CA ASP A 12 11.30 -34.76 21.21
C ASP A 12 11.71 -33.54 20.35
N ILE A 13 11.15 -33.46 19.13
CA ILE A 13 11.34 -32.33 18.22
C ILE A 13 10.19 -31.33 18.46
N LYS A 14 10.23 -30.68 19.62
CA LYS A 14 9.21 -29.72 20.05
C LYS A 14 9.83 -28.32 20.16
N PRO A 15 9.75 -27.47 19.11
CA PRO A 15 10.16 -26.08 19.21
C PRO A 15 9.52 -25.42 20.44
N SER A 16 10.21 -24.47 21.09
CA SER A 16 9.63 -23.76 22.24
C SER A 16 8.36 -22.98 21.87
N TRP A 17 8.18 -22.69 20.58
CA TRP A 17 7.04 -22.03 20.01
C TRP A 17 6.91 -22.35 18.53
N TRP A 18 5.70 -22.71 18.08
CA TRP A 18 5.35 -22.64 16.67
C TRP A 18 3.88 -22.27 16.48
N CYS A 19 3.53 -21.94 15.24
CA CYS A 19 2.21 -21.51 14.82
C CYS A 19 1.88 -22.01 13.42
N THR A 20 0.59 -22.07 13.08
CA THR A 20 0.12 -22.56 11.78
C THR A 20 -1.20 -21.94 11.37
N GLN A 21 -1.49 -21.94 10.06
CA GLN A 21 -2.82 -21.64 9.54
C GLN A 21 -3.72 -22.86 9.65
N VAL A 22 -4.97 -22.63 10.04
CA VAL A 22 -6.00 -23.67 10.12
C VAL A 22 -7.34 -23.13 9.60
N ARG A 23 -8.19 -24.07 9.22
CA ARG A 23 -9.62 -23.82 9.00
C ARG A 23 -10.38 -24.03 10.31
N THR A 24 -11.59 -23.49 10.39
CA THR A 24 -12.47 -23.58 11.58
C THR A 24 -12.84 -25.01 11.96
N ASP A 25 -12.96 -25.91 10.98
CA ASP A 25 -13.27 -27.34 11.18
C ASP A 25 -12.17 -28.10 11.95
N ALA A 26 -10.93 -27.61 11.96
CA ALA A 26 -9.86 -28.20 12.76
C ALA A 26 -10.20 -28.25 14.26
N ALA A 27 -11.03 -27.32 14.75
CA ALA A 27 -11.46 -27.28 16.14
C ALA A 27 -12.37 -28.45 16.55
N ARG A 28 -12.88 -29.24 15.59
CA ARG A 28 -13.73 -30.40 15.84
C ARG A 28 -12.93 -31.69 16.06
N ASP A 29 -11.62 -31.67 15.83
CA ASP A 29 -10.74 -32.82 15.99
C ASP A 29 -9.95 -32.72 17.29
N GLU A 30 -10.50 -33.31 18.36
CA GLU A 30 -9.92 -33.22 19.70
C GLU A 30 -8.49 -33.73 19.78
N GLU A 31 -8.23 -34.84 19.09
CA GLU A 31 -6.90 -35.43 19.05
C GLU A 31 -5.90 -34.50 18.37
N LEU A 32 -6.29 -33.88 17.25
CA LEU A 32 -5.44 -32.92 16.57
C LEU A 32 -5.12 -31.72 17.48
N LEU A 33 -6.12 -31.18 18.17
CA LEU A 33 -5.94 -30.06 19.08
C LEU A 33 -4.97 -30.38 20.22
N GLN A 34 -5.12 -31.55 20.83
CA GLN A 34 -4.22 -31.99 21.90
C GLN A 34 -2.79 -32.19 21.39
N LEU A 35 -2.63 -32.83 20.22
CA LEU A 35 -1.31 -33.00 19.59
C LEU A 35 -0.65 -31.66 19.25
N MET A 36 -1.43 -30.67 18.82
CA MET A 36 -0.94 -29.31 18.58
C MET A 36 -0.43 -28.70 19.89
N TYR A 37 -1.19 -28.81 20.98
CA TYR A 37 -0.77 -28.29 22.27
C TYR A 37 0.52 -28.96 22.79
N ASP A 38 0.56 -30.30 22.76
CA ASP A 38 1.65 -31.13 23.29
C ASP A 38 2.96 -30.97 22.51
N SER A 39 2.86 -30.58 21.23
CA SER A 39 4.00 -30.27 20.38
C SER A 39 4.44 -28.80 20.45
N ASN A 40 3.93 -28.02 21.41
CA ASN A 40 4.19 -26.59 21.59
C ASN A 40 3.63 -25.65 20.51
N CYS A 41 2.50 -26.00 19.87
CA CYS A 41 1.73 -25.01 19.13
C CYS A 41 1.13 -24.02 20.13
N ARG A 42 1.34 -22.72 19.89
CA ARG A 42 0.88 -21.68 20.81
C ARG A 42 0.07 -20.58 20.14
N MET A 43 0.00 -20.57 18.81
CA MET A 43 -0.89 -19.69 18.07
C MET A 43 -1.38 -20.36 16.79
N VAL A 44 -2.65 -20.16 16.46
CA VAL A 44 -3.22 -20.55 15.17
C VAL A 44 -3.72 -19.32 14.41
N PHE A 45 -3.57 -19.34 13.10
CA PHE A 45 -4.09 -18.33 12.19
C PHE A 45 -5.36 -18.88 11.54
N VAL A 46 -6.52 -18.35 11.90
CA VAL A 46 -7.81 -18.87 11.47
C VAL A 46 -8.39 -17.98 10.37
N GLY A 47 -8.63 -18.58 9.20
CA GLY A 47 -9.27 -17.92 8.05
C GLY A 47 -10.77 -17.73 8.27
N MET A 48 -11.14 -16.69 9.01
CA MET A 48 -12.53 -16.34 9.33
C MET A 48 -13.21 -15.62 8.16
N GLU A 49 -12.44 -14.80 7.44
CA GLU A 49 -12.82 -13.95 6.28
C GLU A 49 -13.82 -12.85 6.62
N SER A 50 -15.00 -13.19 7.13
CA SER A 50 -16.07 -12.24 7.46
C SER A 50 -17.00 -12.82 8.52
N VAL A 51 -17.75 -11.96 9.20
CA VAL A 51 -18.89 -12.35 10.05
C VAL A 51 -20.23 -11.99 9.42
N ASN A 52 -20.22 -11.38 8.24
CA ASN A 52 -21.40 -11.14 7.44
C ASN A 52 -21.77 -12.42 6.67
N PRO A 53 -22.94 -13.04 6.92
CA PRO A 53 -23.35 -14.27 6.23
C PRO A 53 -23.41 -14.13 4.71
N GLU A 54 -23.79 -12.96 4.19
CA GLU A 54 -23.85 -12.73 2.74
C GLU A 54 -22.45 -12.73 2.11
N THR A 55 -21.45 -12.14 2.78
CA THR A 55 -20.04 -12.18 2.35
C THR A 55 -19.48 -13.61 2.42
N LEU A 56 -19.79 -14.37 3.48
CA LEU A 56 -19.34 -15.77 3.60
C LEU A 56 -19.91 -16.64 2.47
N LYS A 57 -21.18 -16.42 2.13
CA LYS A 57 -21.86 -17.10 1.02
C LYS A 57 -21.27 -16.70 -0.33
N SER A 58 -20.97 -15.42 -0.56
CA SER A 58 -20.35 -14.95 -1.82
C SER A 58 -18.95 -15.52 -2.02
N TYR A 59 -18.21 -15.73 -0.94
CA TYR A 59 -16.91 -16.41 -0.94
C TYR A 59 -16.98 -17.95 -1.00
N ASN A 60 -18.18 -18.53 -1.12
CA ASN A 60 -18.40 -19.98 -1.14
C ASN A 60 -17.79 -20.69 0.10
N LYS A 61 -17.81 -20.02 1.25
CA LYS A 61 -17.41 -20.61 2.53
C LYS A 61 -18.60 -21.38 3.10
N LYS A 62 -18.34 -22.60 3.56
CA LYS A 62 -19.33 -23.49 4.18
C LYS A 62 -19.37 -23.38 5.71
N GLN A 63 -18.69 -22.39 6.28
CA GLN A 63 -18.60 -22.19 7.72
C GLN A 63 -19.58 -21.10 8.13
N GLU A 64 -20.27 -21.30 9.24
CA GLU A 64 -21.15 -20.31 9.86
C GLU A 64 -20.41 -19.51 10.95
N VAL A 65 -21.01 -18.43 11.43
CA VAL A 65 -20.41 -17.60 12.49
C VAL A 65 -20.24 -18.41 13.79
N GLU A 66 -21.16 -19.33 14.07
CA GLU A 66 -21.11 -20.23 15.21
C GLU A 66 -19.91 -21.19 15.15
N ASP A 67 -19.49 -21.62 13.96
CA ASP A 67 -18.29 -22.44 13.77
C ASP A 67 -17.03 -21.65 14.14
N ILE A 68 -17.00 -20.35 13.83
CA ILE A 68 -15.90 -19.45 14.17
C ILE A 68 -15.82 -19.28 15.69
N VAL A 69 -16.95 -19.02 16.35
CA VAL A 69 -17.02 -18.89 17.82
C VAL A 69 -16.55 -20.17 18.49
N TYR A 70 -17.09 -21.32 18.08
CA TYR A 70 -16.67 -22.62 18.58
C TYR A 70 -15.17 -22.84 18.40
N CYS A 71 -14.64 -22.52 17.22
CA CYS A 71 -13.21 -22.63 16.94
C CYS A 71 -12.35 -21.79 17.91
N ILE A 72 -12.74 -20.55 18.17
CA ILE A 72 -12.02 -19.67 19.10
C ILE A 72 -12.02 -20.27 20.51
N GLU A 73 -13.19 -20.69 21.01
CA GLU A 73 -13.35 -21.26 22.34
C GLU A 73 -12.50 -22.52 22.54
N ARG A 74 -12.47 -23.43 21.56
CA ARG A 74 -11.70 -24.68 21.65
C ARG A 74 -10.20 -24.43 21.74
N PHE A 75 -9.65 -23.51 20.95
CA PHE A 75 -8.22 -23.18 21.03
C PHE A 75 -7.89 -22.47 22.35
N HIS A 76 -8.74 -21.55 22.81
CA HIS A 76 -8.54 -20.85 24.09
C HIS A 76 -8.60 -21.78 25.30
N GLN A 77 -9.44 -22.82 25.28
CA GLN A 77 -9.50 -23.82 26.35
C GLN A 77 -8.19 -24.59 26.53
N LEU A 78 -7.39 -24.72 25.46
CA LEU A 78 -6.04 -25.28 25.49
C LEU A 78 -4.95 -24.24 25.73
N GLY A 79 -5.30 -22.96 25.94
CA GLY A 79 -4.33 -21.87 26.07
C GLY A 79 -3.58 -21.56 24.76
N ILE A 80 -4.10 -21.99 23.61
CA ILE A 80 -3.56 -21.66 22.29
C ILE A 80 -4.18 -20.34 21.84
N MET A 81 -3.36 -19.36 21.45
CA MET A 81 -3.84 -18.08 20.95
C MET A 81 -4.46 -18.20 19.56
N VAL A 82 -5.42 -17.32 19.27
CA VAL A 82 -6.08 -17.24 17.98
C VAL A 82 -5.74 -15.92 17.30
N HIS A 83 -5.16 -16.01 16.10
CA HIS A 83 -5.04 -14.91 15.17
C HIS A 83 -6.20 -14.95 14.17
N GLY A 84 -7.11 -13.98 14.24
CA GLY A 84 -8.27 -13.88 13.35
C GLY A 84 -7.93 -13.17 12.04
N MET A 85 -8.10 -13.84 10.90
CA MET A 85 -7.87 -13.27 9.58
C MET A 85 -9.21 -12.90 8.92
N PHE A 86 -9.40 -11.61 8.66
CA PHE A 86 -10.61 -11.04 8.04
C PHE A 86 -10.24 -10.22 6.79
N VAL A 87 -11.19 -10.13 5.86
CA VAL A 87 -11.06 -9.38 4.62
C VAL A 87 -12.27 -8.46 4.49
N PHE A 88 -12.03 -7.15 4.44
CA PHE A 88 -13.05 -6.12 4.24
C PHE A 88 -13.11 -5.65 2.79
N GLY A 89 -14.30 -5.25 2.38
CA GLY A 89 -14.55 -4.64 1.07
C GLY A 89 -15.11 -5.62 0.05
N ALA A 90 -15.70 -6.73 0.48
CA ALA A 90 -16.59 -7.49 -0.38
C ALA A 90 -17.75 -6.58 -0.85
N ASP A 91 -18.41 -6.95 -1.95
CA ASP A 91 -19.56 -6.17 -2.46
C ASP A 91 -20.74 -6.18 -1.50
N GLU A 92 -20.84 -7.22 -0.67
CA GLU A 92 -21.81 -7.35 0.41
C GLU A 92 -21.44 -6.53 1.68
N ASP A 93 -20.21 -6.01 1.79
CA ASP A 93 -19.76 -5.26 2.96
C ASP A 93 -20.15 -3.78 2.91
N ASN A 94 -20.49 -3.24 4.08
CA ASN A 94 -20.70 -1.80 4.28
C ASN A 94 -20.04 -1.35 5.60
N LEU A 95 -20.22 -0.08 5.97
CA LEU A 95 -19.61 0.44 7.20
C LEU A 95 -20.09 -0.25 8.48
N GLN A 96 -21.33 -0.76 8.49
CA GLN A 96 -21.87 -1.48 9.62
C GLN A 96 -21.23 -2.86 9.76
N THR A 97 -21.07 -3.61 8.65
CA THR A 97 -20.48 -4.95 8.70
C THR A 97 -19.01 -4.94 9.17
N ILE A 98 -18.26 -3.87 8.86
CA ILE A 98 -16.90 -3.65 9.39
C ILE A 98 -16.92 -3.45 10.91
N GLU A 99 -17.86 -2.66 11.43
CA GLU A 99 -17.98 -2.44 12.89
C GLU A 99 -18.45 -3.72 13.60
N GLU A 100 -19.40 -4.46 13.01
CA GLU A 100 -19.85 -5.76 13.53
C GLU A 100 -18.70 -6.78 13.58
N THR A 101 -17.82 -6.80 12.58
CA THR A 101 -16.63 -7.66 12.59
C THR A 101 -15.66 -7.28 13.71
N LEU A 102 -15.45 -5.98 13.92
CA LEU A 102 -14.62 -5.48 15.02
C LEU A 102 -15.21 -5.85 16.38
N ASP A 103 -16.50 -5.60 16.57
CA ASP A 103 -17.19 -5.91 17.83
C ASP A 103 -17.23 -7.42 18.08
N PHE A 104 -17.38 -8.24 17.04
CA PHE A 104 -17.22 -9.69 17.11
C PHE A 104 -15.81 -10.09 17.58
N ALA A 105 -14.76 -9.53 16.98
CA ALA A 105 -13.38 -9.86 17.32
C ALA A 105 -13.04 -9.50 18.77
N LEU A 106 -13.53 -8.35 19.25
CA LEU A 106 -13.40 -7.91 20.64
C LEU A 106 -14.21 -8.80 21.60
N LYS A 107 -15.49 -9.05 21.29
CA LYS A 107 -16.40 -9.86 22.11
C LYS A 107 -15.87 -11.26 22.34
N ASN A 108 -15.34 -11.89 21.30
CA ASN A 108 -14.78 -13.25 21.37
C ASN A 108 -13.31 -13.28 21.82
N ARG A 109 -12.74 -12.14 22.26
CA ARG A 109 -11.38 -12.04 22.79
C ARG A 109 -10.34 -12.67 21.85
N ILE A 110 -10.45 -12.46 20.54
CA ILE A 110 -9.41 -12.91 19.60
C ILE A 110 -8.08 -12.30 20.01
N ASP A 111 -6.97 -13.03 20.00
CA ASP A 111 -5.70 -12.53 20.57
C ASP A 111 -5.07 -11.42 19.70
N THR A 112 -5.06 -11.66 18.40
CA THR A 112 -4.54 -10.72 17.39
C THR A 112 -5.38 -10.82 16.13
N VAL A 113 -5.42 -9.75 15.34
CA VAL A 113 -6.22 -9.71 14.12
C VAL A 113 -5.41 -9.22 12.95
N GLN A 114 -5.85 -9.66 11.78
CA GLN A 114 -5.51 -9.11 10.50
C GLN A 114 -6.83 -8.67 9.85
N PHE A 115 -7.06 -7.36 9.81
CA PHE A 115 -8.14 -6.74 9.04
C PHE A 115 -7.58 -6.28 7.68
N LEU A 116 -7.55 -7.18 6.70
CA LEU A 116 -7.09 -6.81 5.36
C LEU A 116 -8.20 -6.18 4.54
N ILE A 117 -7.80 -5.42 3.54
CA ILE A 117 -8.68 -4.97 2.46
C ILE A 117 -8.59 -5.97 1.30
N LEU A 118 -9.73 -6.33 0.73
CA LEU A 118 -9.83 -7.11 -0.50
C LEU A 118 -8.91 -6.51 -1.56
N THR A 119 -7.93 -7.30 -2.00
CA THR A 119 -6.95 -6.86 -2.98
C THR A 119 -7.13 -7.68 -4.26
N PRO A 120 -7.65 -7.08 -5.34
CA PRO A 120 -7.83 -7.78 -6.60
C PRO A 120 -6.46 -8.05 -7.23
N LEU A 121 -5.89 -9.25 -7.03
CA LEU A 121 -4.59 -9.58 -7.61
C LEU A 121 -4.73 -9.96 -9.10
N PRO A 122 -3.79 -9.55 -9.97
CA PRO A 122 -3.80 -9.94 -11.38
C PRO A 122 -3.94 -11.45 -11.58
N GLY A 123 -4.82 -11.85 -12.49
CA GLY A 123 -5.11 -13.25 -12.77
C GLY A 123 -6.20 -13.87 -11.89
N THR A 124 -6.69 -13.17 -10.87
CA THR A 124 -7.86 -13.63 -10.10
C THR A 124 -9.17 -13.25 -10.78
N LYS A 125 -10.23 -14.03 -10.55
CA LYS A 125 -11.58 -13.70 -11.03
C LYS A 125 -12.02 -12.30 -10.57
N THR A 126 -11.81 -11.99 -9.30
CA THR A 126 -12.12 -10.68 -8.70
C THR A 126 -11.45 -9.52 -9.42
N PHE A 127 -10.18 -9.68 -9.85
CA PHE A 127 -9.50 -8.63 -10.63
C PHE A 127 -10.19 -8.39 -11.98
N PHE A 128 -10.50 -9.46 -12.72
CA PHE A 128 -11.14 -9.33 -14.03
C PHE A 128 -12.56 -8.76 -13.93
N ASP A 129 -13.32 -9.14 -12.91
CA ASP A 129 -14.67 -8.61 -12.68
C ASP A 129 -14.62 -7.10 -12.38
N LEU A 130 -13.79 -6.68 -11.41
CA LEU A 130 -13.64 -5.27 -11.06
C LEU A 130 -13.02 -4.43 -12.19
N GLU A 131 -12.15 -5.01 -13.02
CA GLU A 131 -11.60 -4.36 -14.21
C GLU A 131 -12.70 -4.13 -15.25
N LYS A 132 -13.50 -5.15 -15.53
CA LYS A 132 -14.62 -5.08 -16.48
C LYS A 132 -15.68 -4.05 -16.03
N GLU A 133 -15.93 -3.96 -14.74
CA GLU A 133 -16.84 -3.00 -14.13
C GLU A 133 -16.25 -1.58 -14.03
N GLY A 134 -14.96 -1.39 -14.33
CA GLY A 134 -14.30 -0.10 -14.24
C GLY A 134 -14.09 0.37 -12.79
N ARG A 135 -14.08 -0.56 -11.83
CA ARG A 135 -13.98 -0.28 -10.39
C ARG A 135 -12.55 -0.28 -9.86
N LEU A 136 -11.54 -0.62 -10.65
CA LEU A 136 -10.13 -0.49 -10.25
C LEU A 136 -9.69 0.98 -10.21
N LEU A 137 -9.10 1.42 -9.09
CA LEU A 137 -8.66 2.81 -8.89
C LEU A 137 -7.25 3.07 -9.43
N THR A 138 -6.39 2.05 -9.42
CA THR A 138 -4.97 2.17 -9.78
C THR A 138 -4.39 0.82 -10.19
N ARG A 139 -3.30 0.83 -10.96
CA ARG A 139 -2.45 -0.34 -11.25
C ARG A 139 -1.04 -0.20 -10.68
N ASP A 140 -0.84 0.70 -9.73
CA ASP A 140 0.40 0.75 -8.97
C ASP A 140 0.46 -0.45 -8.03
N TRP A 141 1.18 -1.47 -8.46
CA TRP A 141 1.31 -2.74 -7.74
C TRP A 141 1.90 -2.59 -6.33
N ASN A 142 2.61 -1.49 -6.05
CA ASN A 142 3.10 -1.22 -4.69
C ASN A 142 1.99 -0.93 -3.69
N LEU A 143 0.77 -0.62 -4.15
CA LEU A 143 -0.41 -0.41 -3.32
C LEU A 143 -1.24 -1.70 -3.15
N TYR A 144 -0.88 -2.79 -3.82
CA TYR A 144 -1.59 -4.08 -3.73
C TYR A 144 -1.03 -4.90 -2.55
N ASP A 145 -1.00 -4.28 -1.37
CA ASP A 145 -0.39 -4.80 -0.14
C ASP A 145 -1.41 -5.25 0.91
N ALA A 146 -2.69 -5.32 0.53
CA ALA A 146 -3.83 -5.62 1.39
C ALA A 146 -4.11 -4.61 2.52
N HIS A 147 -3.40 -3.48 2.54
CA HIS A 147 -3.63 -2.38 3.48
C HIS A 147 -4.12 -1.11 2.77
N HIS A 148 -3.95 -0.98 1.47
CA HIS A 148 -4.47 0.12 0.66
C HIS A 148 -5.68 -0.30 -0.19
N VAL A 149 -6.71 0.55 -0.20
CA VAL A 149 -7.89 0.37 -1.07
C VAL A 149 -7.58 0.74 -2.52
N VAL A 150 -7.47 -0.27 -3.39
CA VAL A 150 -7.15 -0.09 -4.81
C VAL A 150 -8.34 -0.25 -5.76
N PHE A 151 -9.56 -0.39 -5.22
CA PHE A 151 -10.80 -0.54 -5.98
C PHE A 151 -11.96 0.23 -5.34
N ALA A 152 -13.06 0.42 -6.07
CA ALA A 152 -14.29 1.03 -5.60
C ALA A 152 -15.27 -0.04 -5.10
N PRO A 153 -15.53 -0.16 -3.78
CA PRO A 153 -16.54 -1.09 -3.26
C PRO A 153 -17.97 -0.60 -3.58
N GLU A 154 -18.94 -1.52 -3.63
CA GLU A 154 -20.32 -1.20 -4.03
C GLU A 154 -21.06 -0.32 -3.00
N GLN A 155 -20.98 -0.66 -1.71
CA GLN A 155 -21.83 -0.04 -0.68
C GLN A 155 -21.15 1.10 0.09
N MET A 156 -19.92 1.48 -0.25
CA MET A 156 -19.21 2.56 0.43
C MET A 156 -18.17 3.23 -0.48
N SER A 157 -17.68 4.41 -0.10
CA SER A 157 -16.57 5.02 -0.83
C SER A 157 -15.23 4.34 -0.49
N PRO A 158 -14.25 4.35 -1.41
CA PRO A 158 -12.90 3.88 -1.11
C PRO A 158 -12.28 4.52 0.13
N TYR A 159 -12.52 5.82 0.30
CA TYR A 159 -12.07 6.58 1.47
C TYR A 159 -12.69 6.04 2.76
N ASN A 160 -13.99 5.72 2.75
CA ASN A 160 -14.70 5.19 3.90
C ASN A 160 -14.20 3.78 4.26
N LEU A 161 -13.97 2.91 3.27
CA LEU A 161 -13.38 1.58 3.50
C LEU A 161 -11.98 1.68 4.15
N GLN A 162 -11.09 2.51 3.58
CA GLN A 162 -9.74 2.72 4.11
C GLN A 162 -9.77 3.24 5.55
N LYS A 163 -10.62 4.24 5.80
CA LYS A 163 -10.74 4.88 7.11
C LYS A 163 -11.35 3.93 8.14
N ALA A 164 -12.39 3.18 7.78
CA ALA A 164 -13.04 2.22 8.66
C ALA A 164 -12.09 1.08 9.04
N THR A 165 -11.34 0.54 8.08
CA THR A 165 -10.35 -0.52 8.31
C THR A 165 -9.27 -0.10 9.32
N ILE A 166 -8.68 1.09 9.14
CA ILE A 166 -7.66 1.59 10.06
C ILE A 166 -8.25 1.97 11.43
N ARG A 167 -9.49 2.47 11.46
CA ARG A 167 -10.22 2.67 12.73
C ARG A 167 -10.42 1.36 13.46
N ALA A 168 -10.81 0.29 12.77
CA ALA A 168 -11.00 -1.04 13.35
C ALA A 168 -9.71 -1.56 13.97
N PHE A 169 -8.58 -1.48 13.25
CA PHE A 169 -7.26 -1.81 13.81
C PHE A 169 -6.92 -0.98 15.06
N LYS A 170 -7.13 0.34 15.03
CA LYS A 170 -6.81 1.23 16.17
C LYS A 170 -7.67 0.96 17.39
N LYS A 171 -8.95 0.62 17.19
CA LYS A 171 -9.88 0.27 18.28
C LYS A 171 -9.53 -1.11 18.84
N PHE A 172 -9.29 -2.12 18.00
CA PHE A 172 -8.88 -3.45 18.46
C PHE A 172 -7.59 -3.43 19.27
N PHE A 173 -6.57 -2.71 18.78
CA PHE A 173 -5.30 -2.55 19.48
C PHE A 173 -5.25 -1.29 20.37
N SER A 174 -6.37 -0.84 20.92
CA SER A 174 -6.36 0.33 21.82
C SER A 174 -5.84 -0.05 23.22
N VAL A 175 -5.43 0.95 24.01
CA VAL A 175 -4.91 0.70 25.38
C VAL A 175 -5.93 -0.01 26.26
N SER A 176 -7.23 0.27 26.09
CA SER A 176 -8.29 -0.39 26.87
C SER A 176 -8.38 -1.89 26.60
N HIS A 177 -7.93 -2.33 25.41
CA HIS A 177 -8.03 -3.71 24.97
C HIS A 177 -6.70 -4.47 25.06
N ILE A 178 -5.58 -3.83 25.44
CA ILE A 178 -4.27 -4.49 25.52
C ILE A 178 -4.28 -5.67 26.50
N PHE A 179 -5.04 -5.57 27.59
CA PHE A 179 -5.08 -6.57 28.66
C PHE A 179 -6.23 -7.57 28.54
N ASP A 180 -7.05 -7.48 27.49
CA ASP A 180 -8.25 -8.31 27.32
C ASP A 180 -7.96 -9.81 27.35
N ASN A 181 -6.74 -10.24 27.01
CA ASN A 181 -6.39 -11.66 26.91
C ASN A 181 -5.45 -12.14 28.01
N LEU A 182 -5.10 -11.28 28.99
CA LEU A 182 -4.10 -11.58 30.01
C LEU A 182 -4.39 -12.88 30.77
N PHE A 183 -5.64 -13.11 31.16
CA PHE A 183 -6.05 -14.29 31.92
C PHE A 183 -6.41 -15.51 31.06
N THR A 184 -6.56 -15.33 29.74
CA THR A 184 -6.93 -16.42 28.82
C THR A 184 -5.69 -17.04 28.18
N THR A 185 -4.80 -16.21 27.64
CA THR A 185 -3.63 -16.66 26.84
C THR A 185 -2.32 -16.02 27.31
N GLY A 186 -2.35 -15.28 28.41
CA GLY A 186 -1.16 -14.82 29.14
C GLY A 186 -0.52 -13.54 28.59
N VAL A 187 0.65 -13.23 29.16
CA VAL A 187 1.42 -11.99 28.89
C VAL A 187 1.87 -11.81 27.44
N ARG A 188 1.93 -12.88 26.65
CA ARG A 188 2.30 -12.79 25.24
C ARG A 188 1.23 -12.12 24.39
N SER A 189 -0.05 -12.39 24.67
CA SER A 189 -1.16 -11.72 23.99
C SER A 189 -1.16 -10.21 24.27
N VAL A 190 -0.83 -9.82 25.51
CA VAL A 190 -0.60 -8.41 25.89
C VAL A 190 0.54 -7.79 25.09
N ALA A 191 1.69 -8.49 24.98
CA ALA A 191 2.83 -8.01 24.21
C ALA A 191 2.51 -7.83 22.71
N PHE A 192 1.79 -8.78 22.10
CA PHE A 192 1.37 -8.66 20.70
C PHE A 192 0.38 -7.52 20.49
N ARG A 193 -0.58 -7.32 21.40
CA ARG A 193 -1.53 -6.21 21.31
C ARG A 193 -0.84 -4.85 21.48
N ALA A 194 0.14 -4.75 22.38
CA ALA A 194 0.96 -3.55 22.54
C ALA A 194 1.82 -3.26 21.30
N LEU A 195 2.39 -4.29 20.67
CA LEU A 195 3.09 -4.14 19.40
C LEU A 195 2.14 -3.65 18.30
N GLY A 196 0.94 -4.23 18.19
CA GLY A 196 -0.11 -3.81 17.27
C GLY A 196 -0.51 -2.34 17.47
N PHE A 197 -0.65 -1.89 18.73
CA PHE A 197 -0.95 -0.49 19.07
C PHE A 197 0.04 0.48 18.42
N TRP A 198 1.34 0.15 18.49
CA TRP A 198 2.41 0.96 17.91
C TRP A 198 2.45 0.85 16.39
N MET A 199 2.38 -0.37 15.84
CA MET A 199 2.48 -0.63 14.40
C MET A 199 1.39 0.09 13.62
N VAL A 200 0.13 0.01 14.06
CA VAL A 200 -0.99 0.63 13.36
C VAL A 200 -0.86 2.16 13.31
N ARG A 201 -0.42 2.78 14.41
CA ARG A 201 -0.20 4.24 14.46
C ARG A 201 0.99 4.68 13.61
N LYS A 202 2.05 3.88 13.59
CA LYS A 202 3.20 4.11 12.71
C LYS A 202 2.76 4.06 11.25
N TRP A 203 2.03 3.02 10.87
CA TRP A 203 1.53 2.83 9.50
C TRP A 203 0.59 3.97 9.08
N GLU A 204 -0.36 4.38 9.92
CA GLU A 204 -1.30 5.47 9.61
C GLU A 204 -0.57 6.80 9.38
N ARG A 205 0.46 7.09 10.17
CA ARG A 205 1.30 8.30 10.01
C ARG A 205 2.05 8.29 8.68
N GLU A 206 2.68 7.17 8.33
CA GLU A 206 3.46 7.00 7.10
C GLU A 206 2.58 7.01 5.85
N ASN A 207 1.33 6.54 5.95
CA ASN A 207 0.38 6.45 4.83
C ASN A 207 -0.71 7.53 4.86
N SER A 208 -0.51 8.59 5.66
CA SER A 208 -1.49 9.69 5.80
C SER A 208 -1.79 10.41 4.49
N TRP A 209 -0.87 10.39 3.53
CA TRP A 209 -1.03 10.94 2.19
C TRP A 209 -2.17 10.24 1.41
N TYR A 210 -2.40 8.95 1.66
CA TYR A 210 -3.34 8.13 0.90
C TYR A 210 -4.79 8.51 1.19
N TYR A 211 -5.10 8.91 2.43
CA TYR A 211 -6.42 9.46 2.76
C TYR A 211 -6.78 10.67 1.91
N ARG A 212 -5.80 11.56 1.63
CA ARG A 212 -6.03 12.74 0.79
C ARG A 212 -6.29 12.34 -0.66
N PHE A 213 -5.58 11.33 -1.15
CA PHE A 213 -5.79 10.76 -2.48
C PHE A 213 -7.21 10.19 -2.61
N LEU A 214 -7.64 9.31 -1.70
CA LEU A 214 -8.97 8.72 -1.73
C LEU A 214 -10.09 9.76 -1.52
N GLN A 215 -9.87 10.76 -0.65
CA GLN A 215 -10.83 11.84 -0.44
C GLN A 215 -10.97 12.72 -1.68
N ALA A 216 -9.89 12.96 -2.43
CA ALA A 216 -9.96 13.67 -3.70
C ALA A 216 -10.77 12.90 -4.76
N LEU A 217 -10.68 11.56 -4.75
CA LEU A 217 -11.48 10.69 -5.63
C LEU A 217 -12.97 10.65 -5.24
N SER A 218 -13.30 10.77 -3.96
CA SER A 218 -14.67 10.60 -3.44
C SER A 218 -15.53 11.88 -3.48
N ARG A 219 -15.00 13.01 -3.98
CA ARG A 219 -15.78 14.25 -4.08
C ARG A 219 -16.77 14.13 -5.23
N PRO A 220 -18.09 14.36 -5.01
CA PRO A 220 -19.04 14.49 -6.11
C PRO A 220 -18.52 15.61 -7.02
N SER A 221 -18.60 15.35 -8.31
CA SER A 221 -18.04 16.19 -9.34
C SER A 221 -18.45 17.66 -9.14
N LEU A 222 -17.46 18.51 -8.87
CA LEU A 222 -17.37 19.74 -9.67
C LEU A 222 -17.12 19.27 -11.11
N GLU A 223 -18.17 18.83 -11.80
CA GLU A 223 -18.24 18.89 -13.24
C GLU A 223 -18.11 20.38 -13.53
N THR A 224 -16.93 20.96 -13.75
CA THR A 224 -16.23 20.87 -15.03
C THR A 224 -14.81 21.46 -14.89
N SER A 225 -13.96 20.93 -13.99
CA SER A 225 -12.54 21.32 -14.07
C SER A 225 -11.50 20.25 -13.71
N TRP A 226 -11.75 19.37 -12.74
CA TRP A 226 -10.70 18.44 -12.27
C TRP A 226 -10.62 17.12 -13.04
N GLN A 227 -11.75 16.47 -13.33
CA GLN A 227 -11.76 15.36 -14.28
C GLN A 227 -11.36 15.86 -15.65
N THR A 228 -11.80 17.05 -16.07
CA THR A 228 -11.28 17.66 -17.29
C THR A 228 -9.80 18.02 -17.16
N GLN A 229 -9.20 18.31 -16.00
CA GLN A 229 -7.75 18.59 -15.92
C GLN A 229 -6.90 17.32 -15.85
N ILE A 230 -7.35 16.27 -15.15
CA ILE A 230 -6.65 14.98 -15.09
C ILE A 230 -6.90 14.19 -16.37
N SER A 231 -8.13 14.14 -16.87
CA SER A 231 -8.46 13.60 -18.19
C SER A 231 -7.89 14.48 -19.30
N LYS A 232 -7.88 15.83 -19.26
CA LYS A 232 -7.15 16.62 -20.29
C LYS A 232 -5.66 16.54 -20.11
N SER A 233 -5.08 16.32 -18.92
CA SER A 233 -3.63 16.09 -18.82
C SER A 233 -3.29 14.70 -19.32
N ILE A 234 -4.03 13.67 -18.93
CA ILE A 234 -3.87 12.29 -19.39
C ILE A 234 -4.24 12.15 -20.88
N GLU A 235 -5.27 12.81 -21.39
CA GLU A 235 -5.64 12.90 -22.83
C GLU A 235 -4.67 13.80 -23.61
N ARG A 236 -4.16 14.91 -23.04
CA ARG A 236 -3.02 15.64 -23.62
C ARG A 236 -1.80 14.75 -23.74
N PHE A 237 -1.60 13.78 -22.83
CA PHE A 237 -0.52 12.80 -22.91
C PHE A 237 -0.87 11.57 -23.75
N ARG A 238 -2.16 11.24 -23.90
CA ARG A 238 -2.69 10.19 -24.79
C ARG A 238 -2.59 10.62 -26.27
N LEU A 239 -2.50 11.94 -26.50
CA LEU A 239 -2.18 12.57 -27.78
C LEU A 239 -0.70 13.00 -27.81
N ARG A 240 0.15 12.25 -28.54
CA ARG A 240 1.50 12.61 -29.07
C ARG A 240 2.32 13.71 -28.35
N LYS A 241 3.54 13.35 -27.93
CA LYS A 241 4.75 14.20 -27.74
C LYS A 241 4.46 15.71 -27.56
N LEU A 242 4.37 16.17 -26.31
CA LEU A 242 4.07 17.58 -26.01
C LEU A 242 5.36 18.39 -25.95
N LYS A 243 5.43 19.48 -26.71
CA LYS A 243 6.56 20.41 -26.78
C LYS A 243 6.17 21.75 -26.18
N TYR A 244 6.91 22.20 -25.17
CA TYR A 244 6.72 23.47 -24.50
C TYR A 244 7.94 24.37 -24.73
N LEU A 245 7.72 25.65 -25.01
CA LEU A 245 8.77 26.66 -25.14
C LEU A 245 8.69 27.60 -23.92
N CYS A 246 9.80 27.79 -23.23
CA CYS A 246 9.94 28.68 -22.07
C CYS A 246 10.88 29.85 -22.40
N SER A 247 10.62 31.01 -21.80
CA SER A 247 11.45 32.23 -21.86
C SER A 247 11.92 32.58 -23.28
N GLU A 248 11.05 33.17 -24.11
CA GLU A 248 11.36 33.59 -25.49
C GLU A 248 11.99 32.49 -26.39
N LYS A 249 11.63 31.22 -26.17
CA LYS A 249 12.17 30.03 -26.88
C LYS A 249 13.60 29.65 -26.51
N LEU A 250 14.13 30.14 -25.40
CA LEU A 250 15.46 29.74 -24.92
C LEU A 250 15.49 28.29 -24.43
N MET A 251 14.37 27.79 -23.90
CA MET A 251 14.25 26.42 -23.40
C MET A 251 13.08 25.70 -24.04
N GLU A 252 13.33 24.47 -24.46
CA GLU A 252 12.34 23.54 -24.98
C GLU A 252 12.23 22.35 -24.01
N ILE A 253 10.99 22.01 -23.67
CA ILE A 253 10.65 20.88 -22.80
C ILE A 253 9.77 19.95 -23.62
N GLU A 254 10.28 18.78 -23.96
CA GLU A 254 9.47 17.72 -24.54
C GLU A 254 9.14 16.69 -23.47
N VAL A 255 7.85 16.40 -23.27
CA VAL A 255 7.41 15.37 -22.35
C VAL A 255 6.73 14.25 -23.12
N SER A 256 7.22 13.04 -22.90
CA SER A 256 6.71 11.82 -23.50
C SER A 256 6.46 10.75 -22.43
N HIS A 257 5.55 9.83 -22.74
CA HIS A 257 5.16 8.77 -21.84
C HIS A 257 5.21 7.43 -22.59
N GLU A 258 6.04 6.51 -22.09
CA GLU A 258 6.24 5.19 -22.68
C GLU A 258 5.99 4.14 -21.59
N GLN A 259 4.94 3.32 -21.73
CA GLN A 259 4.67 2.15 -20.87
C GLN A 259 4.75 2.42 -19.33
N GLY A 260 4.30 3.58 -18.86
CA GLY A 260 4.33 3.93 -17.42
C GLY A 260 5.59 4.68 -16.98
N HIS A 261 6.50 4.98 -17.90
CA HIS A 261 7.72 5.75 -17.68
C HIS A 261 7.64 7.12 -18.34
N PHE A 262 7.96 8.17 -17.59
CA PHE A 262 7.99 9.54 -18.11
C PHE A 262 9.38 9.90 -18.59
N VAL A 263 9.49 10.34 -19.84
CA VAL A 263 10.73 10.85 -20.41
C VAL A 263 10.56 12.35 -20.66
N VAL A 264 11.36 13.15 -19.96
CA VAL A 264 11.41 14.60 -20.06
C VAL A 264 12.71 14.97 -20.77
N ASN A 265 12.63 15.44 -22.01
CA ASN A 265 13.78 15.97 -22.73
C ASN A 265 13.83 17.48 -22.56
N LEU A 266 14.90 17.98 -21.95
CA LEU A 266 15.20 19.40 -21.87
C LEU A 266 16.20 19.74 -22.97
N LYS A 267 15.90 20.78 -23.75
CA LYS A 267 16.78 21.26 -24.82
C LYS A 267 16.88 22.78 -24.77
N GLY A 268 18.07 23.34 -24.95
CA GLY A 268 18.27 24.79 -25.02
C GLY A 268 19.10 25.38 -23.88
N PHE A 269 18.92 26.67 -23.60
CA PHE A 269 19.78 27.47 -22.74
C PHE A 269 19.13 27.86 -21.40
N LEU A 270 19.73 27.41 -20.30
CA LEU A 270 19.31 27.72 -18.92
C LEU A 270 20.10 28.89 -18.33
N ASN A 271 19.40 29.99 -18.05
CA ASN A 271 19.87 31.10 -17.23
C ASN A 271 19.01 31.21 -15.95
N ASP A 272 19.31 32.17 -15.06
CA ASP A 272 18.59 32.30 -13.79
C ASP A 272 17.07 32.57 -13.95
N PHE A 273 16.67 33.20 -15.05
CA PHE A 273 15.27 33.49 -15.39
C PHE A 273 14.56 32.24 -15.95
N SER A 274 15.13 31.63 -16.99
CA SER A 274 14.56 30.42 -17.61
C SER A 274 14.56 29.21 -16.68
N LEU A 275 15.45 29.18 -15.69
CA LEU A 275 15.48 28.16 -14.64
C LEU A 275 14.19 28.15 -13.80
N ALA A 276 13.71 29.32 -13.38
CA ALA A 276 12.51 29.41 -12.55
C ALA A 276 11.27 28.96 -13.33
N GLU A 277 11.16 29.37 -14.58
CA GLU A 277 10.06 29.00 -15.47
C GLU A 277 10.10 27.51 -15.82
N THR A 278 11.28 26.97 -16.13
CA THR A 278 11.47 25.54 -16.42
C THR A 278 10.97 24.67 -15.26
N PHE A 279 11.35 24.96 -14.02
CA PHE A 279 10.89 24.19 -12.87
C PHE A 279 9.42 24.42 -12.52
N LYS A 280 8.87 25.59 -12.82
CA LYS A 280 7.42 25.85 -12.70
C LYS A 280 6.65 24.97 -13.69
N THR A 281 7.12 24.88 -14.94
CA THR A 281 6.53 24.01 -15.97
C THR A 281 6.70 22.54 -15.60
N LEU A 282 7.89 22.10 -15.23
CA LEU A 282 8.13 20.71 -14.79
C LEU A 282 7.25 20.34 -13.60
N SER A 283 7.14 21.19 -12.58
CA SER A 283 6.31 20.91 -11.40
C SER A 283 4.81 20.90 -11.71
N ALA A 284 4.38 21.58 -12.78
CA ALA A 284 2.99 21.61 -13.22
C ALA A 284 2.65 20.44 -14.16
N GLN A 285 3.61 19.98 -14.96
CA GLN A 285 3.41 18.93 -15.97
C GLN A 285 3.77 17.53 -15.47
N ILE A 286 4.74 17.39 -14.57
CA ILE A 286 5.11 16.12 -13.96
C ILE A 286 4.10 15.82 -12.84
N PRO A 287 3.26 14.78 -12.98
CA PRO A 287 2.26 14.48 -11.97
C PRO A 287 2.97 13.98 -10.70
N ARG A 288 2.52 14.46 -9.53
CA ARG A 288 3.15 14.20 -8.21
C ARG A 288 3.18 12.72 -7.77
N LEU A 289 2.60 11.80 -8.54
CA LEU A 289 2.32 10.42 -8.17
C LEU A 289 3.09 9.38 -8.99
N TYR A 290 3.86 9.77 -10.01
CA TYR A 290 4.61 8.80 -10.82
C TYR A 290 5.96 8.44 -10.22
N GLN A 291 6.26 7.14 -10.29
CA GLN A 291 7.37 6.54 -9.55
C GLN A 291 8.66 6.41 -10.38
N ASN A 292 8.61 6.51 -11.72
CA ASN A 292 9.79 6.38 -12.60
C ASN A 292 9.85 7.52 -13.63
N ILE A 293 10.83 8.42 -13.50
CA ILE A 293 11.02 9.55 -14.43
C ILE A 293 12.46 9.56 -14.95
N THR A 294 12.64 9.68 -16.26
CA THR A 294 13.92 10.00 -16.88
C THR A 294 13.95 11.44 -17.35
N ILE A 295 14.97 12.18 -16.92
CA ILE A 295 15.22 13.57 -17.36
C ILE A 295 16.47 13.56 -18.24
N ASN A 296 16.31 13.85 -19.52
CA ASN A 296 17.39 13.96 -20.49
C ASN A 296 17.86 15.43 -20.60
N LEU A 297 19.16 15.64 -20.36
CA LEU A 297 19.86 16.92 -20.39
C LEU A 297 20.88 17.01 -21.54
N GLU A 298 20.79 16.16 -22.56
CA GLU A 298 21.77 16.06 -23.64
C GLU A 298 22.01 17.38 -24.38
N GLU A 299 20.96 18.17 -24.59
CA GLU A 299 21.00 19.42 -25.37
C GLU A 299 20.86 20.67 -24.49
N VAL A 300 21.18 20.57 -23.18
CA VAL A 300 21.04 21.68 -22.23
C VAL A 300 22.36 22.42 -22.02
N CYS A 301 22.37 23.73 -22.26
CA CYS A 301 23.50 24.61 -22.00
C CYS A 301 23.22 25.51 -20.79
N PHE A 302 24.10 25.53 -19.79
CA PHE A 302 23.95 26.40 -18.61
C PHE A 302 24.69 27.72 -18.81
N ALA A 303 24.05 28.85 -18.48
CA ALA A 303 24.64 30.19 -18.59
C ALA A 303 25.85 30.40 -17.67
N SER A 304 25.85 29.77 -16.50
CA SER A 304 26.92 29.87 -15.51
C SER A 304 27.00 28.63 -14.61
N GLU A 305 28.13 28.41 -13.93
CA GLU A 305 28.26 27.38 -12.89
C GLU A 305 27.21 27.58 -11.77
N LYS A 306 26.94 28.84 -11.39
CA LYS A 306 25.94 29.19 -10.38
C LYS A 306 24.54 28.72 -10.79
N THR A 307 24.19 28.83 -12.06
CA THR A 307 22.91 28.37 -12.59
C THR A 307 22.84 26.84 -12.61
N ALA A 308 23.92 26.14 -12.94
CA ALA A 308 24.01 24.68 -12.86
C ALA A 308 23.82 24.16 -11.43
N VAL A 309 24.44 24.80 -10.43
CA VAL A 309 24.25 24.45 -9.01
C VAL A 309 22.79 24.64 -8.58
N LYS A 310 22.17 25.78 -8.93
CA LYS A 310 20.76 26.03 -8.62
C LYS A 310 19.83 25.01 -9.29
N PHE A 311 20.17 24.60 -10.51
CA PHE A 311 19.44 23.56 -11.24
C PHE A 311 19.50 22.23 -10.51
N ILE A 312 20.69 21.75 -10.13
CA ILE A 312 20.85 20.49 -9.39
C ILE A 312 20.09 20.54 -8.06
N ASN A 313 20.13 21.65 -7.32
CA ASN A 313 19.39 21.76 -6.06
C ASN A 313 17.87 21.70 -6.23
N LYS A 314 17.34 22.38 -7.27
CA LYS A 314 15.91 22.32 -7.60
C LYS A 314 15.52 20.94 -8.11
N LEU A 315 16.39 20.28 -8.86
CA LEU A 315 16.22 18.91 -9.32
C LEU A 315 16.16 17.96 -8.12
N ASN A 316 17.11 18.06 -7.19
CA ASN A 316 17.12 17.28 -5.95
C ASN A 316 15.84 17.49 -5.13
N HIS A 317 15.33 18.72 -5.03
CA HIS A 317 14.06 19.01 -4.37
C HIS A 317 12.84 18.43 -5.11
N LEU A 318 12.85 18.46 -6.44
CA LEU A 318 11.83 17.83 -7.27
C LEU A 318 11.87 16.30 -7.06
N THR A 319 13.07 15.74 -6.98
CA THR A 319 13.31 14.29 -6.90
C THR A 319 13.07 13.69 -5.52
N ALA A 320 13.21 14.46 -4.44
CA ALA A 320 12.91 14.00 -3.08
C ALA A 320 11.45 13.55 -2.89
N LYS A 321 10.58 13.82 -3.87
CA LYS A 321 9.16 13.45 -3.89
C LYS A 321 8.85 12.27 -4.82
N ALA A 322 9.83 11.75 -5.56
CA ALA A 322 9.67 10.62 -6.48
C ALA A 322 10.47 9.40 -5.99
N ARG A 323 10.05 8.20 -6.39
CA ARG A 323 10.65 6.92 -5.95
C ARG A 323 11.91 6.55 -6.74
N ASP A 324 11.89 6.74 -8.05
CA ASP A 324 13.02 6.44 -8.94
C ASP A 324 13.13 7.52 -10.04
N ILE A 325 14.29 8.18 -10.09
CA ILE A 325 14.57 9.20 -11.10
C ILE A 325 15.94 8.92 -11.70
N LYS A 326 15.96 8.82 -13.02
CA LYS A 326 17.17 8.71 -13.81
C LYS A 326 17.46 10.05 -14.48
N VAL A 327 18.69 10.53 -14.38
CA VAL A 327 19.12 11.76 -15.07
C VAL A 327 20.19 11.39 -16.08
N ILE A 328 19.92 11.69 -17.33
CA ILE A 328 20.80 11.43 -18.47
C ILE A 328 21.48 12.75 -18.84
N ILE A 329 22.81 12.73 -18.91
CA ILE A 329 23.62 13.90 -19.24
C ILE A 329 24.55 13.56 -20.40
N SER A 330 24.60 14.44 -21.41
CA SER A 330 25.56 14.30 -22.52
C SER A 330 27.00 14.53 -22.04
N PRO A 331 27.98 13.73 -22.51
CA PRO A 331 29.41 14.00 -22.31
C PRO A 331 29.86 15.38 -22.82
N ALA A 332 29.11 15.99 -23.75
CA ALA A 332 29.37 17.33 -24.24
C ALA A 332 29.06 18.43 -23.20
N ASN A 333 28.29 18.13 -22.15
CA ASN A 333 27.90 19.08 -21.11
C ASN A 333 28.99 19.26 -20.03
N ARG A 334 30.20 19.65 -20.46
CA ARG A 334 31.38 19.79 -19.57
C ARG A 334 31.12 20.69 -18.36
N ARG A 335 30.32 21.75 -18.52
CA ARG A 335 30.01 22.70 -17.44
C ARG A 335 29.20 22.06 -16.30
N LEU A 336 28.28 21.15 -16.60
CA LEU A 336 27.52 20.45 -15.57
C LEU A 336 28.38 19.35 -14.91
N LEU A 337 29.16 18.62 -15.71
CA LEU A 337 30.08 17.59 -15.22
C LEU A 337 31.17 18.18 -14.29
N ASP A 338 31.78 19.31 -14.67
CA ASP A 338 32.75 20.04 -13.85
C ASP A 338 32.16 20.49 -12.52
N VAL A 339 30.88 20.89 -12.50
CA VAL A 339 30.20 21.30 -11.25
C VAL A 339 29.92 20.11 -10.35
N LEU A 340 29.55 18.96 -10.91
CA LEU A 340 29.34 17.72 -10.14
C LEU A 340 30.66 17.25 -9.50
N GLU A 341 31.76 17.29 -10.25
CA GLU A 341 33.09 16.86 -9.80
C GLU A 341 33.72 17.85 -8.80
N LYS A 342 33.77 19.15 -9.12
CA LYS A 342 34.41 20.17 -8.26
C LYS A 342 33.69 20.40 -6.93
N ARG A 343 32.40 20.10 -6.85
CA ARG A 343 31.56 20.38 -5.67
C ARG A 343 31.01 19.13 -4.97
N ASP A 344 31.44 17.94 -5.38
CA ASP A 344 30.98 16.64 -4.85
C ASP A 344 29.43 16.55 -4.76
N MET A 345 28.75 17.06 -5.79
CA MET A 345 27.29 17.10 -5.81
C MET A 345 26.74 15.80 -6.38
N LYS A 346 25.79 15.18 -5.66
CA LYS A 346 25.11 13.96 -6.10
C LYS A 346 23.80 14.28 -6.82
N VAL A 347 23.56 13.58 -7.93
CA VAL A 347 22.30 13.58 -8.68
C VAL A 347 21.68 12.18 -8.58
N PRO A 348 20.38 12.06 -8.23
CA PRO A 348 19.69 10.77 -8.15
C PRO A 348 19.69 10.03 -9.51
N GLY A 349 19.99 8.73 -9.48
CA GLY A 349 19.99 7.85 -10.67
C GLY A 349 20.84 8.37 -11.85
N PHE A 350 21.90 9.12 -11.56
CA PHE A 350 22.79 9.69 -12.57
C PHE A 350 23.38 8.60 -13.48
N SER A 351 23.17 8.73 -14.79
CA SER A 351 23.76 7.86 -15.81
C SER A 351 24.36 8.73 -16.92
N ILE A 352 25.66 8.64 -17.12
CA ILE A 352 26.32 9.22 -18.29
C ILE A 352 26.05 8.26 -19.44
N LEU A 353 25.36 8.73 -20.49
CA LEU A 353 25.29 7.99 -21.74
C LEU A 353 26.62 8.18 -22.47
N ALA A 354 27.27 7.07 -22.78
CA ALA A 354 28.49 7.02 -23.59
C ALA A 354 28.16 7.08 -25.08
#